data_AF-A0A6G9CXN2-F1
#
_entry.id   AF-A0A6G9CXN2-F1
#
_cell.length_a   1.000
_cell.length_b   1.000
_cell.length_c   1.000
_cell.angle_alpha   90.00
_cell.angle_beta   90.00
_cell.angle_gamma   90.00
#
_symmetry.space_group_name_H-M   'P 1'
#
loop_
_entity.id
_entity.type
_entity.pdbx_description
1 polymer ?
#
loop_
_entity_poly.entity_id
_entity_poly.type
_entity_poly.pdbx_seq_one_letter_code
_entity_poly.pdbx_strand_id
1 'polypeptide(L)'
;MSNLYLDAKVAGELIAACAELRAQFEAALNSAALLGQLTGFGTLGSAQALQAKFEEKAVGGHDALVDVLASHIAVVEAMQAQFQACIDNALDQESSNVSTLRSIDQPN
;
A
#
# COMPACT_ATOMS: atom_id res chain seq x y z
N MET A 1 -27.15 -6.70 8.47
CA MET A 1 -25.82 -6.09 8.23
C MET A 1 -24.79 -7.14 8.58
N SER A 2 -23.92 -7.49 7.64
CA SER A 2 -22.95 -8.58 7.82
C SER A 2 -21.76 -8.03 8.61
N ASN A 3 -21.66 -8.36 9.90
CA ASN A 3 -20.51 -8.01 10.71
C ASN A 3 -19.36 -8.95 10.31
N LEU A 4 -18.37 -8.42 9.59
CA LEU A 4 -17.19 -9.16 9.19
C LEU A 4 -16.31 -9.34 10.44
N TYR A 5 -16.42 -10.48 11.11
CA TYR A 5 -15.54 -10.82 12.22
C TYR A 5 -14.17 -11.22 11.66
N LEU A 6 -13.22 -10.29 11.69
CA LEU A 6 -11.84 -10.53 11.32
C LEU A 6 -11.07 -10.85 12.61
N ASP A 7 -10.51 -12.06 12.68
CA ASP A 7 -9.66 -12.47 13.80
C ASP A 7 -8.45 -11.54 13.93
N ALA A 8 -8.12 -11.10 15.15
CA ALA A 8 -7.09 -10.10 15.40
C ALA A 8 -5.70 -10.53 14.89
N LYS A 9 -5.39 -11.84 14.92
CA LYS A 9 -4.13 -12.37 14.38
C LYS A 9 -4.13 -12.29 12.85
N VAL A 10 -5.22 -12.68 12.19
CA VAL A 10 -5.37 -12.55 10.74
C VAL A 10 -5.29 -11.08 10.30
N ALA A 11 -5.87 -10.18 11.08
CA ALA A 11 -5.85 -8.76 10.78
C ALA A 11 -4.44 -8.14 10.92
N GLY A 12 -3.69 -8.55 11.95
CA GLY A 12 -2.27 -8.19 12.08
C GLY A 12 -1.42 -8.72 10.93
N GLU A 13 -1.67 -9.95 10.47
CA GLU A 13 -1.00 -10.53 9.29
C GLU A 13 -1.30 -9.74 8.00
N LEU A 14 -2.55 -9.27 7.82
CA LEU A 14 -2.93 -8.45 6.67
C LEU A 14 -2.25 -7.08 6.67
N ILE A 15 -2.17 -6.41 7.83
CA ILE A 15 -1.44 -5.14 7.97
C ILE A 15 0.04 -5.33 7.64
N ALA A 16 0.65 -6.40 8.15
CA ALA A 16 2.05 -6.72 7.87
C ALA A 16 2.29 -6.99 6.37
N ALA A 17 1.37 -7.72 5.72
CA ALA A 17 1.43 -7.96 4.29
C ALA A 17 1.29 -6.67 3.46
N CYS A 18 0.41 -5.75 3.85
CA CYS A 18 0.31 -4.43 3.21
C CYS A 18 1.61 -3.62 3.37
N ALA A 19 2.23 -3.64 4.56
CA ALA A 19 3.48 -2.94 4.80
C ALA A 19 4.64 -3.50 3.95
N GLU A 20 4.74 -4.82 3.85
CA GLU A 20 5.73 -5.50 3.01
C GLU A 20 5.52 -5.18 1.52
N LEU A 21 4.27 -5.23 1.04
CA LEU A 21 3.95 -4.90 -0.34
C LEU A 21 4.26 -3.42 -0.65
N ARG A 22 4.00 -2.51 0.28
CA ARG A 22 4.36 -1.09 0.13
C ARG A 22 5.87 -0.92 0.01
N ALA A 23 6.66 -1.58 0.85
CA ALA A 23 8.12 -1.52 0.79
C ALA A 23 8.67 -2.01 -0.56
N GLN A 24 8.07 -3.04 -1.15
CA GLN A 24 8.44 -3.53 -2.48
C GLN A 24 8.13 -2.49 -3.57
N PHE A 25 6.97 -1.82 -3.52
CA PHE A 25 6.66 -0.75 -4.46
C PHE A 25 7.56 0.48 -4.29
N GLU A 26 7.91 0.86 -3.06
CA GLU A 26 8.87 1.94 -2.78
C GLU A 26 10.26 1.61 -3.35
N ALA A 27 10.73 0.37 -3.20
CA ALA A 27 11.99 -0.08 -3.79
C ALA A 27 11.96 -0.06 -5.34
N ALA A 28 10.84 -0.47 -5.94
CA ALA A 28 10.62 -0.38 -7.38
C ALA A 28 10.59 1.08 -7.86
N LEU A 29 10.00 1.98 -7.08
CA LEU A 29 9.92 3.41 -7.40
C LEU A 29 11.32 4.04 -7.43
N ASN A 30 12.16 3.73 -6.45
CA ASN A 30 13.56 4.15 -6.45
C ASN A 30 14.32 3.63 -7.67
N SER A 31 14.06 2.38 -8.08
CA SER A 31 14.68 1.80 -9.27
C SER A 31 14.20 2.46 -10.56
N ALA A 32 12.90 2.78 -10.66
CA ALA A 32 12.34 3.52 -11.78
C ALA A 32 12.93 4.94 -11.88
N ALA A 33 13.09 5.62 -10.75
CA ALA A 33 13.72 6.94 -10.71
C ALA A 33 15.17 6.91 -11.23
N LEU A 34 15.92 5.84 -10.95
CA LEU A 34 17.27 5.64 -11.48
C LEU A 34 17.28 5.43 -13.00
N LEU A 35 16.28 4.74 -13.56
CA LEU A 35 16.14 4.56 -15.00
C LEU A 35 15.90 5.90 -15.73
N GLY A 36 15.22 6.84 -15.08
CA GLY A 36 15.07 8.22 -15.57
C GLY A 36 16.37 9.03 -15.61
N GLN A 37 17.45 8.53 -15.01
CA GLN A 37 18.77 9.16 -14.98
C GLN A 37 19.80 8.36 -15.77
N LEU A 38 19.37 7.34 -16.53
CA LEU A 38 20.26 6.47 -17.26
C LEU A 38 20.96 7.26 -18.38
N THR A 39 22.28 7.35 -18.31
CA THR A 39 23.14 8.04 -19.29
C THR A 39 24.16 7.08 -19.89
N GLY A 40 25.01 7.56 -20.82
CA GLY A 40 26.11 6.76 -21.37
C GLY A 40 25.78 5.99 -22.65
N PHE A 41 24.67 6.32 -23.30
CA PHE A 41 24.26 5.72 -24.58
C PHE A 41 25.19 6.10 -25.75
N GLY A 42 26.00 7.16 -25.61
CA GLY A 42 26.90 7.66 -26.66
C GLY A 42 26.24 8.73 -27.53
N THR A 43 26.86 9.04 -28.67
CA THR A 43 26.47 10.18 -29.52
C THR A 43 25.75 9.77 -30.81
N LEU A 44 25.56 8.47 -31.05
CA LEU A 44 24.76 8.00 -32.17
C LEU A 44 23.30 8.39 -31.96
N GLY A 45 22.63 8.88 -33.00
CA GLY A 45 21.23 9.32 -32.91
C GLY A 45 20.28 8.21 -32.45
N SER A 46 20.55 6.95 -32.80
CA SER A 46 19.78 5.79 -32.30
C SER A 46 19.92 5.59 -30.79
N ALA A 47 21.10 5.88 -30.24
CA ALA A 47 21.37 5.71 -28.83
C ALA A 47 20.73 6.84 -28.00
N GLN A 48 20.75 8.08 -28.51
CA GLN A 48 20.00 9.20 -27.94
C GLN A 48 18.48 8.94 -27.96
N ALA A 49 17.96 8.37 -29.05
CA ALA A 49 16.55 8.00 -29.13
C ALA A 49 16.17 6.89 -28.14
N LEU A 50 17.09 5.95 -27.86
CA LEU A 50 16.87 4.93 -26.84
C LEU A 50 16.86 5.53 -25.43
N GLN A 51 17.79 6.42 -25.13
CA GLN A 51 17.83 7.16 -23.86
C GLN A 51 16.50 7.88 -23.60
N ALA A 52 16.03 8.66 -24.58
CA ALA A 52 14.77 9.39 -24.46
C ALA A 52 13.56 8.46 -24.18
N LYS A 53 13.52 7.29 -24.81
CA LYS A 53 12.47 6.29 -24.55
C LYS A 53 12.53 5.73 -23.13
N PHE A 54 13.72 5.49 -22.60
CA PHE A 54 13.89 5.03 -21.22
C PHE A 54 13.47 6.10 -20.21
N GLU A 55 13.88 7.35 -20.42
CA GLU A 55 13.49 8.49 -19.60
C GLU A 55 11.97 8.69 -19.59
N GLU A 56 11.34 8.67 -20.77
CA GLU A 56 9.89 8.80 -20.91
C GLU A 56 9.15 7.64 -20.22
N LYS A 57 9.57 6.39 -20.45
CA LYS A 57 8.96 5.21 -19.82
C LYS A 57 9.11 5.21 -18.29
N ALA A 58 10.22 5.76 -17.79
CA ALA A 58 10.54 5.76 -16.38
C ALA A 58 9.82 6.87 -15.61
N VAL A 59 9.91 8.12 -16.07
CA VAL A 59 9.54 9.30 -15.27
C VAL A 59 8.72 10.38 -15.99
N GLY A 60 8.60 10.34 -17.32
CA GLY A 60 8.09 11.51 -18.08
C GLY A 60 6.90 11.27 -19.02
N GLY A 61 6.58 10.02 -19.32
CA GLY A 61 5.55 9.64 -20.29
C GLY A 61 4.18 9.38 -19.67
N HIS A 62 3.18 9.17 -20.53
CA HIS A 62 1.90 8.60 -20.09
C HIS A 62 2.14 7.21 -19.51
N ASP A 63 1.54 6.94 -18.34
CA ASP A 63 1.79 5.72 -17.55
C ASP A 63 3.28 5.51 -17.24
N ALA A 64 4.01 6.59 -16.92
CA ALA A 64 5.37 6.50 -16.42
C ALA A 64 5.40 5.54 -15.21
N LEU A 65 6.45 4.71 -15.15
CA LEU A 65 6.61 3.72 -14.08
C LEU A 65 6.47 4.34 -12.68
N VAL A 66 7.02 5.54 -12.47
CA VAL A 66 6.90 6.26 -11.20
C VAL A 66 5.45 6.59 -10.85
N ASP A 67 4.65 7.08 -11.81
CA ASP A 67 3.24 7.44 -11.59
C ASP A 67 2.38 6.21 -11.28
N VAL A 68 2.61 5.13 -12.02
CA VAL A 68 1.90 3.85 -11.82
C VAL A 68 2.25 3.28 -10.44
N LEU A 69 3.52 3.26 -10.06
CA LEU A 69 3.96 2.78 -8.75
C LEU A 69 3.43 3.64 -7.61
N ALA A 70 3.40 4.96 -7.76
CA ALA A 70 2.80 5.87 -6.79
C ALA A 70 1.30 5.59 -6.61
N SER A 71 0.57 5.35 -7.71
CA SER A 71 -0.84 4.93 -7.66
C SER A 71 -1.02 3.61 -6.92
N HIS A 72 -0.15 2.62 -7.14
CA HIS A 72 -0.21 1.35 -6.42
C HIS A 72 0.07 1.51 -4.92
N ILE A 73 1.04 2.33 -4.54
CA ILE A 73 1.33 2.67 -3.13
C ILE A 73 0.09 3.25 -2.47
N ALA A 74 -0.57 4.23 -3.09
CA ALA A 74 -1.77 4.86 -2.55
C ALA A 74 -2.91 3.85 -2.31
N VAL A 75 -3.08 2.88 -3.21
CA VAL A 75 -4.08 1.81 -3.05
C VAL A 75 -3.73 0.91 -1.85
N VAL A 76 -2.47 0.52 -1.70
CA VAL A 76 -2.02 -0.33 -0.57
C VAL A 76 -2.17 0.40 0.76
N GLU A 77 -1.87 1.69 0.81
CA GLU A 77 -2.09 2.53 2.01
C GLU A 77 -3.58 2.60 2.38
N ALA A 78 -4.46 2.77 1.39
CA ALA A 78 -5.91 2.77 1.62
C ALA A 78 -6.40 1.40 2.14
N MET A 79 -5.87 0.30 1.60
CA MET A 79 -6.18 -1.06 2.09
C MET A 79 -5.73 -1.24 3.55
N GLN A 80 -4.50 -0.81 3.88
CA GLN A 80 -3.97 -0.89 5.24
C GLN A 80 -4.83 -0.10 6.22
N ALA A 81 -5.20 1.14 5.87
CA ALA A 81 -6.07 1.98 6.69
C ALA A 81 -7.46 1.34 6.91
N GLN A 82 -8.02 0.73 5.88
CA GLN A 82 -9.31 0.04 5.99
C GLN A 82 -9.23 -1.18 6.91
N PHE A 83 -8.16 -1.97 6.83
CA PHE A 83 -7.98 -3.11 7.74
C PHE A 83 -7.80 -2.66 9.19
N GLN A 84 -7.03 -1.60 9.43
CA GLN A 84 -6.90 -1.02 10.76
C GLN A 84 -8.25 -0.54 11.30
N ALA A 85 -9.04 0.18 10.51
CA ALA A 85 -10.37 0.62 10.91
C ALA A 85 -11.30 -0.56 11.23
N CYS A 86 -11.26 -1.65 10.46
CA CYS A 86 -12.03 -2.85 10.77
C CYS A 86 -11.64 -3.48 12.11
N ILE A 87 -10.34 -3.53 12.42
CA ILE A 87 -9.83 -4.04 13.72
C ILE A 87 -10.34 -3.16 14.86
N ASP A 88 -10.15 -1.84 14.75
CA ASP A 88 -10.51 -0.90 15.81
C ASP A 88 -12.01 -0.98 16.12
N ASN A 89 -12.85 -1.02 15.08
CA ASN A 89 -14.29 -1.21 15.22
C ASN A 89 -14.66 -2.54 15.91
N ALA A 90 -13.94 -3.63 15.60
CA ALA A 90 -14.20 -4.93 16.21
C ALA A 90 -13.84 -4.92 17.71
N LEU A 91 -12.71 -4.31 18.07
CA LEU A 91 -12.28 -4.17 19.47
C LEU A 91 -13.24 -3.29 20.28
N ASP A 92 -13.71 -2.19 19.70
CA ASP A 92 -14.69 -1.30 20.34
C ASP A 92 -16.02 -2.02 20.59
N GLN A 93 -16.50 -2.80 19.61
CA GLN A 93 -17.70 -3.61 19.76
C GLN A 93 -17.53 -4.70 20.83
N GLU A 94 -16.39 -5.38 20.87
CA GLU A 94 -16.11 -6.38 21.90
C GLU A 94 -16.10 -5.76 23.30
N SER A 95 -15.40 -4.62 23.49
CA SER A 95 -15.36 -3.89 24.75
C SER A 95 -16.76 -3.44 25.22
N SER A 96 -17.58 -2.92 24.29
CA SER A 96 -18.97 -2.53 24.56
C SER A 96 -19.84 -3.72 24.95
N ASN A 97 -19.71 -4.84 24.24
CA ASN A 97 -20.46 -6.07 24.52
C ASN A 97 -20.09 -6.64 25.89
N VAL A 98 -18.79 -6.73 26.21
CA VAL A 98 -18.29 -7.19 27.51
C VAL A 98 -18.78 -6.29 28.65
N SER A 99 -18.76 -4.97 28.46
CA SER A 99 -19.26 -4.02 29.46
C SER A 99 -20.76 -4.17 29.71
N THR A 100 -21.53 -4.36 28.64
CA THR A 100 -22.98 -4.62 28.73
C THR A 100 -23.27 -5.92 29.49
N LEU A 101 -22.55 -7.00 29.16
CA LEU A 101 -22.69 -8.29 29.84
C LEU A 101 -22.35 -8.20 31.33
N ARG A 102 -21.27 -7.51 31.70
CA ARG A 102 -20.93 -7.27 33.12
C ARG A 102 -22.01 -6.49 33.87
N SER A 103 -22.63 -5.50 33.22
CA SER A 103 -23.73 -4.73 33.82
C SER A 103 -24.98 -5.59 34.04
N ILE A 104 -25.20 -6.63 33.23
CA ILE A 104 -26.31 -7.57 33.41
C ILE A 104 -26.00 -8.60 34.50
N ASP A 105 -24.74 -8.99 34.67
CA ASP A 105 -24.29 -10.02 35.63
C ASP A 105 -24.17 -9.51 37.07
N GLN A 106 -24.12 -8.19 37.30
CA GLN A 106 -24.13 -7.65 38.67
C GLN A 106 -25.47 -7.92 39.36
N PRO A 107 -25.51 -8.70 40.47
CA PRO A 107 -26.73 -8.85 41.25
C PRO A 107 -27.08 -7.51 41.91
N ASN A 108 -28.37 -7.19 41.91
CA ASN A 108 -28.94 -6.00 42.58
C ASN A 108 -28.43 -5.82 44.02
#